data_AF-A0A7C5Y8G1-F1
#
_entry.id   AF-A0A7C5Y8G1-F1
#
_cell.length_a   1.000
_cell.length_b   1.000
_cell.length_c   1.000
_cell.angle_alpha   90.00
_cell.angle_beta   90.00
_cell.angle_gamma   90.00
#
_symmetry.space_group_name_H-M   'P 1'
#
loop_
_entity.id
_entity.type
_entity.pdbx_description
1 polymer ?
#
loop_
_entity_poly.entity_id
_entity_poly.type
_entity_poly.pdbx_seq_one_letter_code
_entity_poly.pdbx_strand_id
1 'polypeptide(L)'
;LIIIAARPSVGKTAFALNLAKNMAIVGEASVGIFSLEMSREQLIQRLLCMESLVDLQKVRRGWLNDDEWKRLVQGASKLMKANIIVDDESNLEPRVLRAKARRMKKEYNVDAIFIDYLQLMNLGDRRDSRQQEISEISRSLKLLARELDISIIALSQLSRAVEQREDKRPRLSDLRESGAIEQDADVVIFLYRDEYYKKQHVDLPHETEIIIGKQRNGPIGTVTLMFNPSFTNFFEADVFHSEE
;
A
#
# COMPACT_ATOMS: atom_id res chain seq x y z
N LEU A 1 1.66 13.96 -2.07
CA LEU A 1 1.67 13.02 -0.93
C LEU A 1 0.29 12.41 -0.81
N ILE A 2 0.20 11.12 -1.06
CA ILE A 2 -1.01 10.30 -0.92
C ILE A 2 -0.83 9.45 0.33
N ILE A 3 -1.86 9.40 1.18
CA ILE A 3 -1.89 8.55 2.36
C ILE A 3 -2.89 7.44 2.13
N ILE A 4 -2.48 6.19 2.34
CA ILE A 4 -3.39 5.04 2.39
C ILE A 4 -3.39 4.53 3.82
N ALA A 5 -4.54 4.54 4.47
CA ALA A 5 -4.67 4.19 5.87
C ALA A 5 -5.72 3.11 6.11
N ALA A 6 -5.38 2.15 6.96
CA ALA A 6 -6.30 1.09 7.36
C ALA A 6 -5.92 0.53 8.74
N ARG A 7 -6.80 -0.30 9.30
CA ARG A 7 -6.44 -1.15 10.44
C ARG A 7 -5.50 -2.29 9.98
N PRO A 8 -4.72 -2.89 10.91
CA PRO A 8 -3.91 -4.06 10.60
C PRO A 8 -4.73 -5.16 9.92
N SER A 9 -4.10 -5.90 9.02
CA SER A 9 -4.71 -7.06 8.31
C SER A 9 -5.91 -6.76 7.40
N VAL A 10 -6.30 -5.49 7.21
CA VAL A 10 -7.38 -5.12 6.27
C VAL A 10 -6.93 -5.23 4.80
N GLY A 11 -5.62 -5.09 4.52
CA GLY A 11 -5.09 -5.19 3.15
C GLY A 11 -4.30 -3.98 2.65
N LYS A 12 -3.90 -3.06 3.54
CA LYS A 12 -3.14 -1.83 3.23
C LYS A 12 -1.94 -2.06 2.29
N THR A 13 -1.04 -2.96 2.68
CA THR A 13 0.13 -3.33 1.86
C THR A 13 -0.28 -4.01 0.56
N ALA A 14 -1.29 -4.89 0.59
CA ALA A 14 -1.76 -5.57 -0.62
C ALA A 14 -2.32 -4.56 -1.63
N PHE A 15 -3.11 -3.58 -1.19
CA PHE A 15 -3.64 -2.52 -2.04
C PHE A 15 -2.51 -1.65 -2.62
N ALA A 16 -1.55 -1.25 -1.78
CA ALA A 16 -0.38 -0.49 -2.21
C ALA A 16 0.44 -1.23 -3.28
N LEU A 17 0.67 -2.53 -3.09
CA LEU A 17 1.38 -3.38 -4.05
C LEU A 17 0.58 -3.58 -5.35
N ASN A 18 -0.75 -3.68 -5.29
CA ASN A 18 -1.59 -3.74 -6.50
C ASN A 18 -1.45 -2.46 -7.33
N LEU A 19 -1.48 -1.29 -6.68
CA LEU A 19 -1.23 -0.01 -7.35
C LEU A 19 0.17 0.04 -7.95
N ALA A 20 1.21 -0.29 -7.17
CA ALA A 20 2.60 -0.30 -7.64
C ALA A 20 2.79 -1.25 -8.84
N LYS A 21 2.24 -2.47 -8.76
CA LYS A 21 2.26 -3.47 -9.83
C LYS A 21 1.62 -2.91 -11.10
N ASN A 22 0.39 -2.38 -11.01
CA ASN A 22 -0.33 -1.89 -12.17
C ASN A 22 0.36 -0.66 -12.78
N MET A 23 0.88 0.25 -11.95
CA MET A 23 1.68 1.39 -12.43
C MET A 23 2.92 0.94 -13.20
N ALA A 24 3.62 -0.09 -12.72
CA ALA A 24 4.87 -0.53 -13.34
C ALA A 24 4.67 -1.47 -14.56
N ILE A 25 3.65 -2.34 -14.52
CA ILE A 25 3.38 -3.30 -15.61
C ILE A 25 2.52 -2.69 -16.70
N VAL A 26 1.44 -1.99 -16.34
CA VAL A 26 0.46 -1.46 -17.29
C VAL A 26 0.79 -0.01 -17.66
N GLY A 27 1.15 0.80 -16.66
CA GLY A 27 1.53 2.19 -16.86
C GLY A 27 2.99 2.39 -17.28
N GLU A 28 3.79 1.32 -17.32
CA GLU A 28 5.23 1.34 -17.62
C GLU A 28 6.04 2.34 -16.77
N ALA A 29 5.51 2.74 -15.61
CA ALA A 29 6.15 3.70 -14.72
C ALA A 29 7.28 3.04 -13.91
N SER A 30 8.29 3.82 -13.57
CA SER A 30 9.33 3.39 -12.64
C SER A 30 8.85 3.59 -11.19
N VAL A 31 8.84 2.52 -10.39
CA VAL A 31 8.27 2.53 -9.04
C VAL A 31 9.29 2.13 -8.00
N GLY A 32 9.48 2.97 -7.00
CA GLY A 32 10.24 2.67 -5.78
C GLY A 32 9.37 2.15 -4.65
N ILE A 33 9.86 1.19 -3.88
CA ILE A 33 9.18 0.66 -2.69
C ILE A 33 10.18 0.61 -1.53
N PHE A 34 9.90 1.37 -0.47
CA PHE A 34 10.53 1.21 0.84
C PHE A 34 9.63 0.35 1.72
N SER A 35 10.12 -0.84 2.07
CA SER A 35 9.41 -1.79 2.93
C SER A 35 10.10 -1.91 4.27
N LEU A 36 9.47 -1.38 5.31
CA LEU A 36 10.00 -1.34 6.66
C LEU A 36 9.54 -2.54 7.51
N GLU A 37 8.50 -3.25 7.06
CA GLU A 37 7.91 -4.40 7.77
C GLU A 37 8.23 -5.73 7.10
N MET A 38 8.19 -5.78 5.76
CA MET A 38 8.34 -7.01 4.99
C MET A 38 9.68 -7.08 4.27
N SER A 39 10.24 -8.29 4.16
CA SER A 39 11.44 -8.49 3.31
C SER A 39 11.09 -8.35 1.84
N ARG A 40 12.09 -8.03 1.02
CA ARG A 40 11.96 -7.94 -0.43
C ARG A 40 11.40 -9.24 -1.03
N GLU A 41 11.85 -10.40 -0.55
CA GLU A 41 11.38 -11.71 -1.03
C GLU A 41 9.88 -11.90 -0.78
N GLN A 42 9.39 -11.46 0.38
CA GLN A 42 7.96 -11.53 0.69
C GLN A 42 7.11 -10.62 -0.20
N LEU A 43 7.62 -9.42 -0.54
CA LEU A 43 6.94 -8.50 -1.45
C LEU A 43 6.91 -9.06 -2.88
N ILE A 44 8.04 -9.57 -3.38
CA ILE A 44 8.13 -10.16 -4.72
C ILE A 44 7.20 -11.37 -4.83
N GLN A 45 7.13 -12.23 -3.82
CA GLN A 45 6.18 -13.35 -3.80
C GLN A 45 4.73 -12.86 -3.92
N ARG A 46 4.35 -11.80 -3.21
CA ARG A 46 3.01 -11.22 -3.32
C ARG A 46 2.74 -10.65 -4.70
N LEU A 47 3.65 -9.83 -5.24
CA LEU A 47 3.54 -9.29 -6.60
C LEU A 47 3.38 -10.40 -7.64
N LEU A 48 4.16 -11.47 -7.50
CA LEU A 48 4.08 -12.63 -8.39
C LEU A 48 2.73 -13.34 -8.28
N CYS A 49 2.20 -13.55 -7.08
CA CYS A 49 0.89 -14.15 -6.86
C CYS A 49 -0.25 -13.27 -7.41
N MET A 50 -0.15 -11.95 -7.21
CA MET A 50 -1.10 -10.96 -7.76
C MET A 50 -1.12 -10.97 -9.30
N GLU A 51 0.03 -11.15 -9.95
CA GLU A 51 0.13 -11.16 -11.41
C GLU A 51 -0.25 -12.51 -12.03
N SER A 52 0.12 -13.62 -11.36
CA SER A 52 -0.12 -14.97 -11.89
C SER A 52 -1.47 -15.57 -11.49
N LEU A 53 -2.17 -14.96 -10.53
CA LEU A 53 -3.40 -15.48 -9.92
C LEU A 53 -3.20 -16.90 -9.36
N VAL A 54 -2.08 -17.07 -8.65
CA VAL A 54 -1.71 -18.32 -7.97
C VAL A 54 -1.71 -18.08 -6.46
N ASP A 55 -2.21 -19.07 -5.72
CA ASP A 55 -2.38 -18.98 -4.27
C ASP A 55 -1.03 -18.82 -3.55
N LEU A 56 -0.95 -17.80 -2.69
CA LEU A 56 0.26 -17.45 -1.96
C LEU A 56 0.73 -18.57 -1.01
N GLN A 57 -0.19 -19.31 -0.39
CA GLN A 57 0.18 -20.44 0.49
C GLN A 57 0.74 -21.60 -0.32
N LYS A 58 0.20 -21.88 -1.51
CA LYS A 58 0.76 -22.89 -2.42
C LYS A 58 2.18 -22.54 -2.84
N VAL A 59 2.42 -21.29 -3.22
CA VAL A 59 3.77 -20.80 -3.59
C VAL A 59 4.74 -20.94 -2.42
N ARG A 60 4.33 -20.54 -1.21
CA ARG A 60 5.16 -20.67 0.00
C ARG A 60 5.52 -22.10 0.37
N ARG A 61 4.61 -23.05 0.14
CA ARG A 61 4.81 -24.48 0.42
C ARG A 61 5.49 -25.23 -0.72
N GLY A 62 5.61 -24.61 -1.90
CA GLY A 62 6.09 -25.28 -3.12
C GLY A 62 5.11 -26.33 -3.67
N TRP A 63 3.82 -26.23 -3.35
CA TRP A 63 2.79 -27.19 -3.78
C TRP A 63 2.00 -26.62 -4.95
N LEU A 64 2.62 -26.71 -6.14
CA LEU A 64 2.10 -26.14 -7.37
C LEU A 64 1.87 -27.26 -8.38
N ASN A 65 0.73 -27.21 -9.07
CA ASN A 65 0.54 -28.04 -10.25
C ASN A 65 1.21 -27.41 -11.49
N ASP A 66 1.27 -28.17 -12.59
CA ASP A 66 1.96 -27.74 -13.81
C ASP A 66 1.39 -26.44 -14.40
N ASP A 67 0.08 -26.22 -14.29
CA ASP A 67 -0.57 -25.02 -14.84
C ASP A 67 -0.36 -23.79 -13.95
N GLU A 68 -0.35 -23.96 -12.62
CA GLU A 68 0.06 -22.93 -11.67
C GLU A 68 1.53 -22.56 -11.88
N TRP A 69 2.40 -23.54 -12.10
CA TRP A 69 3.81 -23.30 -12.42
C TRP A 69 3.98 -22.49 -13.71
N LYS A 70 3.28 -22.87 -14.79
CA LYS A 70 3.28 -22.09 -16.05
C LYS A 70 2.83 -20.65 -15.85
N ARG A 71 1.74 -20.42 -15.09
CA ARG A 71 1.24 -19.08 -14.79
C ARG A 71 2.24 -18.24 -13.98
N LEU A 72 2.93 -18.85 -13.01
CA LEU A 72 4.00 -18.17 -12.28
C LEU A 72 5.16 -17.76 -13.19
N VAL A 73 5.61 -18.64 -14.08
CA VAL A 73 6.68 -18.32 -15.05
C VAL A 73 6.27 -17.15 -15.96
N GLN A 74 5.02 -17.14 -16.42
CA GLN A 74 4.48 -16.03 -17.21
C GLN A 74 4.41 -14.72 -16.41
N GLY A 75 3.91 -14.77 -15.18
CA GLY A 75 3.85 -13.59 -14.29
C GLY A 75 5.24 -13.05 -13.95
N ALA A 76 6.21 -13.93 -13.69
CA ALA A 76 7.61 -13.55 -13.46
C ALA A 76 8.20 -12.85 -14.68
N SER A 77 7.92 -13.35 -15.88
CA SER A 77 8.38 -12.75 -17.14
C SER A 77 7.86 -11.32 -17.34
N LYS A 78 6.64 -11.01 -16.87
CA LYS A 78 6.10 -9.65 -16.88
C LYS A 78 6.75 -8.77 -15.82
N LEU A 79 6.88 -9.28 -14.59
CA LEU A 79 7.52 -8.54 -13.49
C LEU A 79 8.98 -8.20 -13.77
N MET A 80 9.73 -9.09 -14.43
CA MET A 80 11.12 -8.83 -14.83
C MET A 80 11.27 -7.66 -15.81
N LYS A 81 10.21 -7.33 -16.57
CA LYS A 81 10.20 -6.19 -17.48
C LYS A 81 9.77 -4.90 -16.78
N ALA A 82 9.12 -4.99 -15.63
CA ALA A 82 8.65 -3.85 -14.86
C ALA A 82 9.80 -3.24 -14.05
N ASN A 83 9.87 -1.90 -14.02
CA ASN A 83 10.91 -1.19 -13.28
C ASN A 83 10.47 -0.95 -11.82
N ILE A 84 10.53 -2.01 -11.00
CA ILE A 84 10.20 -1.95 -9.57
C ILE A 84 11.48 -2.09 -8.74
N ILE A 85 11.81 -1.05 -7.97
CA ILE A 85 13.01 -1.01 -7.13
C ILE A 85 12.57 -1.14 -5.67
N VAL A 86 13.12 -2.13 -4.97
CA VAL A 86 12.77 -2.42 -3.58
C VAL A 86 13.96 -2.17 -2.66
N ASP A 87 13.70 -1.48 -1.55
CA ASP A 87 14.60 -1.33 -0.42
C ASP A 87 13.86 -1.81 0.85
N ASP A 88 14.38 -2.87 1.48
CA ASP A 88 13.77 -3.54 2.62
C ASP A 88 14.54 -3.36 3.94
N GLU A 89 15.30 -2.26 4.06
CA GLU A 89 16.01 -1.94 5.29
C GLU A 89 15.04 -1.61 6.43
N SER A 90 15.00 -2.46 7.46
CA SER A 90 14.22 -2.25 8.68
C SER A 90 14.90 -1.21 9.58
N ASN A 91 14.16 -0.17 10.00
CA ASN A 91 14.63 1.01 10.76
C ASN A 91 15.25 2.16 9.93
N LEU A 92 14.50 2.64 8.94
CA LEU A 92 14.92 3.77 8.12
C LEU A 92 14.57 5.12 8.77
N GLU A 93 15.59 5.90 9.13
CA GLU A 93 15.40 7.29 9.55
C GLU A 93 14.92 8.16 8.36
N PRO A 94 14.10 9.22 8.58
CA PRO A 94 13.61 10.09 7.50
C PRO A 94 14.70 10.73 6.64
N ARG A 95 15.87 11.02 7.23
CA ARG A 95 17.02 11.57 6.50
C ARG A 95 17.65 10.54 5.55
N VAL A 96 17.78 9.30 6.01
CA VAL A 96 18.30 8.20 5.20
C VAL A 96 17.32 7.87 4.07
N LEU A 97 16.01 7.83 4.37
CA LEU A 97 14.97 7.66 3.35
C LEU A 97 15.09 8.71 2.24
N ARG A 98 15.24 9.99 2.60
CA ARG A 98 15.43 11.08 1.61
C ARG A 98 16.67 10.86 0.73
N ALA A 99 17.80 10.49 1.33
CA ALA A 99 19.03 10.25 0.58
C ALA A 99 18.86 9.08 -0.41
N LYS A 100 18.25 7.98 0.05
CA LYS A 100 17.94 6.82 -0.79
C LYS A 100 16.93 7.15 -1.89
N ALA A 101 15.87 7.90 -1.58
CA ALA A 101 14.87 8.32 -2.57
C ALA A 101 15.48 9.20 -3.67
N ARG A 102 16.36 10.15 -3.32
CA ARG A 102 17.12 10.96 -4.29
C ARG A 102 18.01 10.09 -5.17
N ARG A 103 18.73 9.13 -4.57
CA ARG A 103 19.55 8.17 -5.30
C ARG A 103 18.70 7.33 -6.26
N MET A 104 17.56 6.83 -5.78
CA MET A 104 16.63 6.03 -6.57
C MET A 104 16.05 6.82 -7.75
N LYS A 105 15.69 8.11 -7.55
CA LYS A 105 15.28 9.01 -8.63
C LYS A 105 16.41 9.24 -9.63
N LYS A 106 17.64 9.43 -9.17
CA LYS A 106 18.80 9.66 -10.05
C LYS A 106 19.19 8.43 -10.87
N GLU A 107 19.20 7.25 -10.25
CA GLU A 107 19.68 6.01 -10.88
C GLU A 107 18.62 5.33 -11.75
N TYR A 108 17.35 5.36 -11.32
CA TYR A 108 16.27 4.59 -11.96
C TYR A 108 15.14 5.45 -12.51
N ASN A 109 15.19 6.77 -12.31
CA ASN A 109 14.16 7.72 -12.72
C ASN A 109 12.75 7.38 -12.20
N VAL A 110 12.61 6.98 -10.93
CA VAL A 110 11.30 6.64 -10.35
C VAL A 110 10.26 7.76 -10.51
N ASP A 111 9.03 7.39 -10.86
CA ASP A 111 7.87 8.27 -11.01
C ASP A 111 6.99 8.29 -9.75
N ALA A 112 7.05 7.19 -8.99
CA ALA A 112 6.36 7.07 -7.72
C ALA A 112 7.18 6.28 -6.70
N ILE A 113 7.00 6.62 -5.42
CA ILE A 113 7.60 5.92 -4.28
C ILE A 113 6.50 5.51 -3.30
N PHE A 114 6.47 4.24 -2.96
CA PHE A 114 5.64 3.64 -1.92
C PHE A 114 6.45 3.45 -0.64
N ILE A 115 5.86 3.76 0.52
CA ILE A 115 6.51 3.62 1.84
C ILE A 115 5.57 2.85 2.76
N ASP A 116 5.97 1.64 3.18
CA ASP A 116 5.21 0.77 4.07
C ASP A 116 5.95 0.54 5.39
N TYR A 117 5.58 1.14 6.52
CA TYR A 117 4.62 2.23 6.74
C TYR A 117 5.19 3.28 7.70
N LEU A 118 4.61 4.47 7.71
CA LEU A 118 5.17 5.67 8.37
C LEU A 118 5.54 5.45 9.83
N GLN A 119 4.69 4.74 10.58
CA GLN A 119 4.88 4.51 12.01
C GLN A 119 5.98 3.48 12.34
N LEU A 120 6.74 2.97 11.37
CA LEU A 120 7.98 2.23 11.64
C LEU A 120 9.24 3.09 11.49
N MET A 121 9.10 4.34 11.04
CA MET A 121 10.22 5.27 11.00
C MET A 121 10.48 5.82 12.41
N ASN A 122 11.77 5.83 12.77
CA ASN A 122 12.27 6.36 14.04
C ASN A 122 13.08 7.64 13.77
N LEU A 123 12.99 8.61 14.67
CA LEU A 123 13.77 9.86 14.61
C LEU A 123 15.05 9.82 15.48
N GLY A 124 15.49 8.62 15.88
CA GLY A 124 16.64 8.40 16.78
C GLY A 124 16.28 8.62 18.26
N ASP A 125 17.31 8.76 19.12
CA ASP A 125 17.20 8.86 20.59
C ASP A 125 16.51 10.14 21.14
N ARG A 126 15.75 10.87 20.32
CA ARG A 126 15.02 12.05 20.79
C ARG A 126 13.76 11.62 21.56
N ARG A 127 13.61 12.12 22.79
CA ARG A 127 12.39 11.96 23.61
C ARG A 127 11.28 12.93 23.16
N ASP A 128 10.99 12.96 21.86
CA ASP A 128 9.85 13.74 21.36
C ASP A 128 8.57 12.91 21.48
N SER A 129 7.42 13.60 21.58
CA SER A 129 6.13 12.90 21.52
C SER A 129 6.00 12.21 20.16
N ARG A 130 5.56 10.95 20.14
CA ARG A 130 5.34 10.18 18.90
C ARG A 130 4.50 10.95 17.88
N GLN A 131 3.57 11.78 18.35
CA GLN A 131 2.76 12.65 17.50
C GLN A 131 3.60 13.71 16.76
N GLN A 132 4.56 14.31 17.44
CA GLN A 132 5.47 15.28 16.84
C GLN A 132 6.38 14.59 15.82
N GLU A 133 6.88 13.39 16.15
CA GLU A 133 7.69 12.60 15.24
C GLU A 133 6.96 12.32 13.92
N ILE A 134 5.72 11.82 14.00
CA ILE A 134 4.92 11.52 12.81
C ILE A 134 4.61 12.80 12.03
N SER A 135 4.43 13.93 12.72
CA SER A 135 4.22 15.24 12.07
C SER A 135 5.45 15.68 11.27
N GLU A 136 6.65 15.51 11.82
CA GLU A 136 7.90 15.81 11.12
C GLU A 136 8.12 14.88 9.92
N ILE A 137 7.82 13.58 10.08
CA ILE A 137 7.89 12.59 9.00
C ILE A 137 6.96 12.98 7.85
N SER A 138 5.69 13.29 8.14
CA SER A 138 4.71 13.64 7.11
C SER A 138 5.12 14.86 6.31
N ARG A 139 5.51 15.93 7.01
CA ARG A 139 6.01 17.16 6.38
C ARG A 139 7.26 16.90 5.55
N SER A 140 8.17 16.09 6.07
CA SER A 140 9.38 15.68 5.37
C SER A 140 9.06 14.97 4.05
N LEU A 141 8.08 14.06 4.04
CA LEU A 141 7.67 13.35 2.83
C LEU A 141 6.94 14.26 1.84
N LYS A 142 6.09 15.17 2.32
CA LYS A 142 5.44 16.16 1.44
C LYS A 142 6.47 17.03 0.73
N LEU A 143 7.48 17.50 1.44
CA LEU A 143 8.58 18.26 0.86
C LEU A 143 9.41 17.42 -0.12
N LEU A 144 9.69 16.16 0.20
CA LEU A 144 10.43 15.24 -0.68
C LEU A 144 9.67 15.00 -2.00
N ALA A 145 8.35 14.80 -1.94
CA ALA A 145 7.51 14.64 -3.13
C ALA A 145 7.60 15.85 -4.06
N ARG A 146 7.59 17.07 -3.51
CA ARG A 146 7.74 18.31 -4.29
C ARG A 146 9.15 18.52 -4.83
N GLU A 147 10.15 18.12 -4.06
CA GLU A 147 11.55 18.25 -4.43
C GLU A 147 11.93 17.34 -5.61
N LEU A 148 11.47 16.08 -5.56
CA LEU A 148 11.75 15.10 -6.60
C LEU A 148 10.79 15.16 -7.79
N ASP A 149 9.70 15.93 -7.66
CA ASP A 149 8.58 16.00 -8.60
C ASP A 149 8.00 14.62 -8.93
N ILE A 150 7.65 13.86 -7.87
CA ILE A 150 7.11 12.51 -7.97
C ILE A 150 5.93 12.30 -7.02
N SER A 151 5.16 11.24 -7.28
CA SER A 151 4.12 10.79 -6.37
C SER A 151 4.71 9.98 -5.20
N ILE A 152 4.55 10.47 -3.97
CA ILE A 152 4.85 9.68 -2.77
C ILE A 152 3.55 9.15 -2.18
N ILE A 153 3.46 7.83 -2.06
CA ILE A 153 2.37 7.09 -1.44
C ILE A 153 2.88 6.52 -0.13
N ALA A 154 2.33 6.97 0.98
CA ALA A 154 2.73 6.51 2.31
C ALA A 154 1.60 5.77 2.99
N LEU A 155 1.92 4.59 3.51
CA LEU A 155 0.98 3.77 4.25
C LEU A 155 0.95 4.23 5.70
N SER A 156 -0.24 4.31 6.28
CA SER A 156 -0.45 4.71 7.67
C SER A 156 -1.36 3.71 8.39
N GLN A 157 -1.05 3.41 9.65
CA GLN A 157 -1.94 2.63 10.48
C GLN A 157 -2.95 3.52 11.22
N LEU A 158 -4.21 3.07 11.30
CA LEU A 158 -5.26 3.76 12.04
C LEU A 158 -5.24 3.42 13.54
N SER A 159 -5.69 4.39 14.36
CA SER A 159 -5.95 4.18 15.78
C SER A 159 -6.96 3.05 16.02
N ARG A 160 -6.83 2.35 17.15
CA ARG A 160 -7.81 1.33 17.58
C ARG A 160 -9.19 1.93 17.91
N ALA A 161 -9.29 3.24 18.11
CA ALA A 161 -10.54 3.93 18.43
C ALA A 161 -11.64 3.72 17.38
N VAL A 162 -11.29 3.46 16.12
CA VAL A 162 -12.25 3.13 15.05
C VAL A 162 -13.08 1.87 15.38
N GLU A 163 -12.50 0.92 16.11
CA GLU A 163 -13.15 -0.36 16.43
C GLU A 163 -14.20 -0.21 17.55
N GLN A 164 -14.16 0.89 18.30
CA GLN A 164 -15.10 1.19 19.39
C GLN A 164 -16.38 1.90 18.89
N ARG A 165 -16.40 2.34 17.64
CA ARG A 165 -17.56 3.00 17.03
C ARG A 165 -18.55 1.95 16.49
N GLU A 166 -19.83 2.29 16.46
CA GLU A 166 -20.85 1.49 15.78
C GLU A 166 -20.54 1.39 14.28
N ASP A 167 -20.38 2.55 13.63
CA ASP A 167 -19.83 2.62 12.28
C ASP A 167 -18.30 2.59 12.33
N LYS A 168 -17.75 1.46 11.87
CA LYS A 168 -16.31 1.18 11.83
C LYS A 168 -15.64 1.68 10.56
N ARG A 169 -16.35 2.41 9.68
CA ARG A 169 -15.72 3.10 8.56
C ARG A 169 -14.74 4.16 9.07
N PRO A 170 -13.47 4.12 8.62
CA PRO A 170 -12.48 5.11 9.00
C PRO A 170 -12.85 6.53 8.56
N ARG A 171 -12.42 7.51 9.35
CA ARG A 171 -12.53 8.94 9.04
C ARG A 171 -11.21 9.65 9.34
N LEU A 172 -11.05 10.88 8.87
CA LEU A 172 -9.82 11.67 9.03
C LEU A 172 -9.34 11.74 10.50
N SER A 173 -10.28 11.88 11.45
CA SER A 173 -9.94 11.90 12.88
C SER A 173 -9.27 10.62 13.39
N ASP A 174 -9.33 9.50 12.68
CA ASP A 174 -8.72 8.23 13.11
C ASP A 174 -7.22 8.15 12.80
N LEU A 175 -6.71 9.10 12.00
CA LEU A 175 -5.27 9.39 11.87
C LEU A 175 -4.74 10.12 13.11
N ARG A 176 -5.50 10.17 14.22
CA ARG A 176 -5.40 11.09 15.37
C ARG A 176 -4.01 11.27 15.98
N GLU A 177 -3.14 10.27 15.90
CA GLU A 177 -1.75 10.42 16.34
C GLU A 177 -0.96 11.39 15.45
N SER A 178 -1.58 11.97 14.41
CA SER A 178 -0.96 12.86 13.44
C SER A 178 -1.96 13.77 12.73
N GLY A 179 -2.51 14.78 13.40
CA GLY A 179 -3.26 15.85 12.72
C GLY A 179 -2.46 16.49 11.56
N ALA A 180 -1.13 16.47 11.66
CA ALA A 180 -0.23 16.88 10.58
C ALA A 180 -0.31 15.99 9.32
N ILE A 181 -0.50 14.67 9.44
CA ILE A 181 -0.68 13.80 8.25
C ILE A 181 -1.91 14.25 7.47
N GLU A 182 -3.02 14.50 8.16
CA GLU A 182 -4.23 15.01 7.52
C GLU A 182 -3.93 16.33 6.80
N GLN A 183 -3.25 17.27 7.45
CA GLN A 183 -2.96 18.58 6.85
C GLN A 183 -2.02 18.48 5.63
N ASP A 184 -0.93 17.74 5.74
CA ASP A 184 0.14 17.63 4.75
C ASP A 184 -0.25 16.79 3.52
N ALA A 185 -1.13 15.81 3.70
CA ALA A 185 -1.61 14.97 2.61
C ALA A 185 -2.41 15.77 1.57
N ASP A 186 -2.18 15.45 0.30
CA ASP A 186 -3.00 15.93 -0.82
C ASP A 186 -4.24 15.05 -1.00
N VAL A 187 -4.06 13.75 -0.81
CA VAL A 187 -5.13 12.73 -0.87
C VAL A 187 -5.00 11.80 0.33
N VAL A 188 -6.13 11.46 0.94
CA VAL A 188 -6.22 10.44 2.00
C VAL A 188 -7.24 9.39 1.57
N ILE A 189 -6.78 8.14 1.48
CA ILE A 189 -7.57 6.97 1.14
C ILE A 189 -7.64 6.06 2.37
N PHE A 190 -8.84 5.61 2.71
CA PHE A 190 -9.06 4.59 3.71
C PHE A 190 -9.50 3.28 3.08
N LEU A 191 -9.06 2.17 3.66
CA LEU A 191 -9.60 0.85 3.33
C LEU A 191 -10.54 0.41 4.44
N TYR A 192 -11.75 0.02 4.05
CA TYR A 192 -12.75 -0.56 4.94
C TYR A 192 -13.28 -1.86 4.36
N ARG A 193 -13.47 -2.86 5.23
CA ARG A 193 -13.84 -4.22 4.85
C ARG A 193 -14.75 -4.77 5.91
N ASP A 194 -16.01 -5.01 5.55
CA ASP A 194 -17.03 -5.37 6.53
C ASP A 194 -16.82 -6.81 7.05
N GLU A 195 -16.42 -7.72 6.16
CA GLU A 195 -16.07 -9.13 6.42
C GLU A 195 -14.98 -9.26 7.48
N TYR A 196 -14.04 -8.32 7.53
CA TYR A 196 -13.00 -8.28 8.57
C TYR A 196 -13.60 -8.12 9.97
N TYR A 197 -14.63 -7.29 10.11
CA TYR A 197 -15.28 -7.03 11.40
C TYR A 197 -16.33 -8.08 11.75
N LYS A 198 -17.01 -8.62 10.74
CA LYS A 198 -17.98 -9.72 10.90
C LYS A 198 -17.30 -11.08 11.11
N LYS A 199 -16.00 -11.20 10.76
CA LYS A 199 -15.21 -12.45 10.76
C LYS A 199 -15.87 -13.55 9.93
N GLN A 200 -16.52 -13.18 8.85
CA GLN A 200 -17.22 -14.08 7.93
C GLN A 200 -16.52 -14.02 6.57
N HIS A 201 -16.40 -15.16 5.90
CA HIS A 201 -15.88 -15.26 4.53
C HIS A 201 -14.52 -14.56 4.27
N VAL A 202 -13.69 -14.39 5.31
CA VAL A 202 -12.40 -13.67 5.22
C VAL A 202 -11.39 -14.31 4.28
N ASP A 203 -11.59 -15.59 3.96
CA ASP A 203 -10.74 -16.38 3.06
C ASP A 203 -11.30 -16.45 1.61
N LEU A 204 -12.52 -15.99 1.37
CA LEU A 204 -13.11 -15.90 0.03
C LEU A 204 -12.93 -14.50 -0.54
N PRO A 205 -13.08 -14.28 -1.86
CA PRO A 205 -13.17 -12.94 -2.42
C PRO A 205 -14.34 -12.16 -1.80
N HIS A 206 -14.10 -10.91 -1.41
CA HIS A 206 -15.10 -10.06 -0.78
C HIS A 206 -14.91 -8.58 -1.14
N GLU A 207 -15.95 -7.80 -0.92
CA GLU A 207 -15.93 -6.37 -1.19
C GLU A 207 -15.02 -5.62 -0.22
N THR A 208 -14.37 -4.58 -0.71
CA THR A 208 -13.57 -3.65 0.09
C THR A 208 -13.84 -2.24 -0.40
N GLU A 209 -14.25 -1.39 0.52
CA GLU A 209 -14.48 0.03 0.27
C GLU A 209 -13.15 0.78 0.30
N ILE A 210 -12.89 1.48 -0.80
CA ILE A 210 -11.80 2.43 -0.98
C ILE A 210 -12.38 3.83 -0.79
N ILE A 211 -12.27 4.36 0.43
CA ILE A 211 -12.89 5.63 0.83
C ILE A 211 -11.89 6.76 0.64
N ILE A 212 -12.13 7.64 -0.33
CA ILE A 212 -11.37 8.87 -0.52
C ILE A 212 -11.88 9.90 0.50
N GLY A 213 -11.27 9.92 1.68
CA GLY A 213 -11.67 10.80 2.79
C GLY A 213 -11.18 12.24 2.64
N LYS A 214 -10.14 12.47 1.83
CA LYS A 214 -9.64 13.81 1.49
C LYS A 214 -9.07 13.81 0.07
N GLN A 215 -9.37 14.86 -0.69
CA GLN A 215 -8.73 15.14 -1.97
C GLN A 215 -8.68 16.65 -2.20
N ARG A 216 -7.48 17.23 -2.35
CA ARG A 216 -7.33 18.69 -2.55
C ARG A 216 -7.81 19.17 -3.92
N ASN A 217 -7.72 18.32 -4.94
CA ASN A 217 -7.90 18.69 -6.35
C ASN A 217 -9.12 18.03 -7.01
N GLY A 218 -10.10 17.58 -6.23
CA GLY A 218 -11.22 16.82 -6.78
C GLY A 218 -12.18 16.31 -5.72
N PRO A 219 -13.18 15.50 -6.12
CA PRO A 219 -14.21 15.03 -5.22
C PRO A 219 -13.66 14.01 -4.21
N ILE A 220 -14.33 13.93 -3.08
CA ILE A 220 -14.29 12.80 -2.15
C ILE A 220 -15.36 11.79 -2.56
N GLY A 221 -15.24 10.55 -2.08
CA GLY A 221 -16.21 9.50 -2.38
C GLY A 221 -15.70 8.12 -2.01
N THR A 222 -16.53 7.11 -2.26
CA THR A 222 -16.18 5.71 -2.01
C THR A 222 -16.24 4.94 -3.32
N VAL A 223 -15.21 4.14 -3.58
CA VAL A 223 -15.17 3.17 -4.68
C VAL A 223 -15.13 1.78 -4.07
N THR A 224 -15.92 0.85 -4.59
CA THR A 224 -15.89 -0.55 -4.14
C THR A 224 -15.02 -1.38 -5.08
N LEU A 225 -14.10 -2.15 -4.51
CA LEU A 225 -13.30 -3.16 -5.23
C LEU A 225 -13.50 -4.52 -4.58
N MET A 226 -13.19 -5.59 -5.32
CA MET A 226 -13.09 -6.93 -4.76
C MET A 226 -11.65 -7.19 -4.29
N PHE A 227 -11.50 -7.81 -3.12
CA PHE A 227 -10.23 -8.30 -2.61
C PHE A 227 -10.23 -9.82 -2.53
N ASN A 228 -9.27 -10.46 -3.21
CA ASN A 228 -9.03 -11.89 -3.10
C ASN A 228 -7.83 -12.16 -2.16
N PRO A 229 -8.06 -12.73 -0.97
CA PRO A 229 -7.00 -12.97 0.01
C PRO A 229 -5.98 -14.04 -0.43
N SER A 230 -6.38 -15.06 -1.20
CA SER A 230 -5.49 -16.11 -1.71
C SER A 230 -4.39 -15.57 -2.60
N PHE A 231 -4.72 -14.57 -3.44
CA PHE A 231 -3.77 -13.95 -4.37
C PHE A 231 -3.24 -12.61 -3.86
N THR A 232 -3.75 -12.13 -2.71
CA THR A 232 -3.54 -10.77 -2.20
C THR A 232 -3.86 -9.69 -3.23
N ASN A 233 -4.84 -9.93 -4.10
CA ASN A 233 -5.13 -9.11 -5.28
C ASN A 233 -6.40 -8.27 -5.10
N PHE A 234 -6.34 -7.02 -5.53
CA PHE A 234 -7.53 -6.16 -5.67
C PHE A 234 -7.93 -6.10 -7.14
N PHE A 235 -9.22 -6.18 -7.43
CA PHE A 235 -9.75 -6.15 -8.78
C PHE A 235 -11.14 -5.49 -8.81
N GLU A 236 -11.54 -5.00 -9.97
CA GLU A 236 -12.89 -4.47 -10.17
C GLU A 236 -13.89 -5.63 -10.08
N ALA A 237 -15.05 -5.40 -9.45
CA ALA A 237 -16.14 -6.36 -9.55
C ALA A 237 -16.56 -6.43 -11.03
N ASP A 238 -16.74 -7.63 -11.60
CA ASP A 238 -17.35 -7.76 -12.91
C ASP A 238 -18.80 -7.25 -12.82
N VAL A 239 -19.02 -5.98 -13.16
CA VAL A 239 -20.36 -5.35 -13.14
C VAL A 239 -21.23 -5.86 -14.31
N PHE A 240 -20.69 -6.70 -15.20
CA PHE A 240 -21.39 -7.22 -16.38
C PHE A 240 -21.18 -8.73 -16.57
N HIS A 241 -21.94 -9.53 -15.82
CA HIS A 241 -22.53 -10.80 -16.28
C HIS A 241 -23.74 -11.15 -15.40
N SER A 242 -24.73 -10.26 -15.41
CA SER A 242 -26.12 -10.72 -15.32
C SER A 242 -26.62 -10.79 -16.76
N GLU A 243 -26.39 -11.94 -17.40
CA GLU A 243 -27.13 -12.27 -18.61
C GLU A 243 -28.60 -12.43 -18.20
N GLU A 244 -29.45 -11.52 -18.69
CA GLU A 244 -30.87 -11.80 -18.92
C GLU A 244 -31.04 -12.86 -20.02
#